data_AF-X1AKZ6-F1
#
_entry.id   AF-X1AKZ6-F1
#
_cell.length_a   1.000
_cell.length_b   1.000
_cell.length_c   1.000
_cell.angle_alpha   90.00
_cell.angle_beta   90.00
_cell.angle_gamma   90.00
#
_symmetry.space_group_name_H-M   'P 1'
#
loop_
_entity.id
_entity.type
_entity.pdbx_description
1 polymer ?
#
loop_
_entity_poly.entity_id
_entity_poly.type
_entity_poly.pdbx_seq_one_letter_code
_entity_poly.pdbx_strand_id
1 'polypeptide(L)'
;EMTRALLKKWGSTGVQQVVDKAIYELLNLIVVYPVDDEHKLTDKKGNVLPDTYLVPKGTTAHEFAYMIHTDLGESFIHAIDARTKRRLGEDYELKERDVIRIVAAKGR
;
A
#
# COMPACT_ATOMS: atom_id res chain seq x y z
N GLU A 1 17.79 -27.51 -21.81
CA GLU A 1 18.44 -26.41 -22.56
C GLU A 1 17.48 -25.44 -23.25
N MET A 2 16.42 -25.92 -23.93
CA MET A 2 15.42 -25.08 -24.62
C MET A 2 14.84 -23.94 -23.77
N THR A 3 14.43 -24.22 -22.53
CA THR A 3 13.86 -23.19 -21.62
C THR A 3 14.83 -22.03 -21.35
N ARG A 4 16.13 -22.31 -21.20
CA ARG A 4 17.15 -21.27 -21.02
C ARG A 4 17.37 -20.44 -22.29
N ALA A 5 17.31 -21.07 -23.46
CA ALA A 5 17.41 -20.37 -24.74
C ALA A 5 16.19 -19.45 -24.98
N LEU A 6 14.98 -19.91 -24.64
CA LEU A 6 13.76 -19.11 -24.71
C LEU A 6 13.80 -17.93 -23.73
N LEU A 7 14.19 -18.15 -22.47
CA LEU A 7 14.36 -17.07 -21.50
C LEU A 7 15.45 -16.08 -21.90
N LYS A 8 16.55 -16.53 -22.51
CA LYS A 8 17.59 -15.63 -23.04
C LYS A 8 17.09 -14.77 -24.21
N LYS A 9 16.21 -15.33 -25.06
CA LYS A 9 15.63 -14.62 -26.21
C LYS A 9 14.56 -13.61 -25.80
N TRP A 10 13.66 -14.00 -24.90
CA TRP A 10 12.48 -13.22 -24.52
C TRP A 10 12.62 -12.47 -23.19
N GLY A 11 13.69 -12.74 -22.43
CA GLY A 11 13.99 -12.13 -21.14
C GLY A 11 13.17 -12.68 -19.96
N SER A 12 11.91 -13.08 -20.18
CA SER A 12 11.05 -13.66 -19.15
C SER A 12 10.05 -14.68 -19.75
N THR A 13 9.21 -15.27 -18.90
CA THR A 13 8.08 -16.10 -19.33
C THR A 13 6.86 -15.29 -19.79
N GLY A 14 6.86 -13.97 -19.56
CA GLY A 14 5.72 -13.08 -19.82
C GLY A 14 4.63 -13.10 -18.73
N VAL A 15 4.61 -14.10 -17.86
CA VAL A 15 3.56 -14.24 -16.82
C VAL A 15 3.55 -13.04 -15.87
N GLN A 16 4.71 -12.68 -15.31
CA GLN A 16 4.81 -11.51 -14.42
C GLN A 16 4.40 -10.22 -15.15
N GLN A 17 4.81 -10.06 -16.40
CA GLN A 17 4.48 -8.87 -17.21
C GLN A 17 2.97 -8.72 -17.42
N VAL A 18 2.26 -9.82 -17.66
CA VAL A 18 0.80 -9.78 -17.85
C VAL A 18 0.10 -9.46 -16.52
N VAL A 19 0.55 -10.05 -15.42
CA VAL A 19 0.00 -9.76 -14.08
C VAL A 19 0.23 -8.30 -13.69
N ASP A 20 1.44 -7.80 -13.89
CA ASP A 20 1.80 -6.40 -13.60
C ASP A 20 0.95 -5.43 -14.43
N LYS A 21 0.78 -5.71 -15.73
CA LYS A 21 -0.09 -4.91 -16.60
C LYS A 21 -1.54 -4.92 -16.15
N ALA A 22 -2.06 -6.08 -15.75
CA ALA A 22 -3.43 -6.16 -15.26
C ALA A 22 -3.62 -5.31 -14.00
N ILE A 23 -2.69 -5.37 -13.05
CA ILE A 23 -2.78 -4.64 -11.78
C ILE A 23 -2.54 -3.15 -11.98
N TYR A 24 -1.41 -2.77 -12.59
CA TYR A 24 -0.94 -1.38 -12.60
C TYR A 24 -1.46 -0.57 -13.80
N GLU A 25 -1.71 -1.19 -14.95
CA GLU A 25 -2.16 -0.47 -16.17
C GLU A 25 -3.68 -0.57 -16.36
N LEU A 26 -4.26 -1.77 -16.24
CA LEU A 26 -5.69 -1.97 -16.50
C LEU A 26 -6.57 -1.58 -15.30
N LEU A 27 -6.20 -2.07 -14.11
CA LEU A 27 -6.93 -1.75 -12.88
C LEU A 27 -6.46 -0.44 -12.24
N ASN A 28 -5.30 0.09 -12.65
CA ASN A 28 -4.70 1.33 -12.13
C ASN A 28 -4.60 1.31 -10.59
N LEU A 29 -4.18 0.16 -10.04
CA LEU A 29 -3.93 -0.04 -8.62
C LEU A 29 -2.56 0.53 -8.24
N ILE A 30 -2.45 0.99 -7.00
CA ILE A 30 -1.22 1.41 -6.35
C ILE A 30 -0.96 0.58 -5.10
N VAL A 31 0.31 0.45 -4.73
CA VAL A 31 0.76 -0.28 -3.55
C VAL A 31 0.86 0.66 -2.35
N VAL A 32 0.23 0.33 -1.23
CA VAL A 32 0.29 1.12 0.02
C VAL A 32 0.63 0.23 1.20
N TYR A 33 1.48 0.71 2.09
CA TYR A 33 2.00 -0.02 3.25
C TYR A 33 1.47 0.59 4.55
N PRO A 34 0.47 -0.02 5.20
CA PRO A 34 0.04 0.44 6.52
C PRO A 34 1.02 0.01 7.61
N VAL A 35 1.28 0.90 8.58
CA VAL A 35 2.11 0.62 9.76
C VAL A 35 1.46 1.18 11.03
N ASP A 36 1.71 0.55 12.18
CA ASP A 36 1.23 1.03 13.48
C ASP A 36 2.20 2.06 14.12
N ASP A 37 3.51 1.90 13.86
CA ASP A 37 4.59 2.79 14.30
C ASP A 37 5.28 3.38 13.05
N GLU A 38 5.11 4.68 12.82
CA GLU A 38 5.69 5.40 11.71
C GLU A 38 7.20 5.57 11.82
N HIS A 39 7.79 5.47 13.02
CA HIS A 39 9.24 5.63 13.22
C HIS A 39 9.98 4.33 12.93
N LYS A 40 9.44 3.20 13.39
CA LYS A 40 10.02 1.87 13.20
C LYS A 40 9.55 1.19 11.92
N LEU A 41 8.46 1.70 11.32
CA LEU A 41 7.77 1.08 10.18
C LEU A 41 7.24 -0.31 10.54
N THR A 42 6.75 -0.49 11.76
CA THR A 42 6.34 -1.80 12.28
C THR A 42 4.88 -1.86 12.66
N ASP A 43 4.34 -3.08 12.76
CA ASP A 43 3.15 -3.35 13.56
C ASP A 43 3.45 -3.35 15.07
N LYS A 44 2.41 -3.59 15.88
CA LYS A 44 2.51 -3.82 17.33
C LYS A 44 3.40 -4.99 17.75
N LYS A 45 3.65 -5.96 16.88
CA LYS A 45 4.50 -7.13 17.15
C LYS A 45 5.96 -6.88 16.79
N GLY A 46 6.27 -5.73 16.18
CA GLY A 46 7.61 -5.37 15.73
C GLY A 46 7.96 -5.90 14.33
N ASN A 47 7.00 -6.42 13.56
CA ASN A 47 7.22 -6.84 12.18
C ASN A 47 7.36 -5.60 11.30
N VAL A 48 8.44 -5.51 10.54
CA VAL A 48 8.73 -4.37 9.65
C VAL A 48 7.92 -4.50 8.36
N LEU A 49 7.17 -3.45 8.01
CA LEU A 49 6.26 -3.38 6.86
C LEU A 49 5.39 -4.64 6.76
N PRO A 50 4.53 -4.87 7.76
CA PRO A 50 3.85 -6.15 7.99
C PRO A 50 2.95 -6.54 6.83
N ASP A 51 2.24 -5.57 6.27
CA ASP A 51 1.19 -5.76 5.28
C ASP A 51 1.38 -4.84 4.08
N THR A 52 0.70 -5.16 3.00
CA THR A 52 0.69 -4.37 1.77
C THR A 52 -0.67 -4.47 1.11
N TYR A 53 -1.20 -3.33 0.69
CA TYR A 53 -2.51 -3.23 0.05
C TYR A 53 -2.34 -2.76 -1.39
N LEU A 54 -3.12 -3.37 -2.29
CA LEU A 54 -3.37 -2.83 -3.62
C LEU A 54 -4.69 -2.06 -3.57
N VAL A 55 -4.65 -0.76 -3.83
CA VAL A 55 -5.83 0.11 -3.80
C VAL A 55 -5.95 0.87 -5.11
N PRO A 56 -7.17 1.23 -5.56
CA PRO A 56 -7.33 2.09 -6.72
C PRO A 56 -6.55 3.41 -6.57
N LYS A 57 -5.90 3.85 -7.64
CA LYS A 57 -5.31 5.19 -7.67
C LYS A 57 -6.39 6.24 -7.44
N GLY A 58 -6.10 7.21 -6.56
CA GLY A 58 -7.03 8.24 -6.12
C GLY A 58 -7.75 7.90 -4.81
N THR A 59 -7.59 6.69 -4.26
CA THR A 59 -8.06 6.38 -2.90
C THR A 59 -7.43 7.33 -1.88
N THR A 60 -8.28 7.90 -1.04
CA THR A 60 -7.89 8.85 0.01
C THR A 60 -7.42 8.14 1.28
N ALA A 61 -6.74 8.86 2.16
CA ALA A 61 -6.30 8.33 3.46
C ALA A 61 -7.48 7.85 4.33
N HIS A 62 -8.63 8.52 4.25
CA HIS A 62 -9.83 8.14 5.00
C HIS A 62 -10.51 6.88 4.43
N GLU A 63 -10.69 6.81 3.11
CA GLU A 63 -11.21 5.60 2.46
C GLU A 63 -10.31 4.40 2.74
N PHE A 64 -8.99 4.59 2.70
CA PHE A 64 -8.05 3.53 3.03
C PHE A 64 -8.16 3.05 4.48
N ALA A 65 -8.47 3.94 5.42
CA ALA A 65 -8.76 3.53 6.80
C ALA A 65 -9.94 2.55 6.86
N TYR A 66 -11.01 2.79 6.09
CA TYR A 66 -12.12 1.84 5.95
C TYR A 66 -11.71 0.52 5.30
N MET A 67 -10.80 0.55 4.31
CA MET A 67 -10.27 -0.67 3.69
C MET A 67 -9.47 -1.54 4.66
N ILE A 68 -8.79 -0.92 5.65
CA ILE A 68 -8.09 -1.66 6.71
C ILE A 68 -9.09 -2.22 7.72
N HIS A 69 -9.97 -1.37 8.25
CA HIS A 69 -11.01 -1.76 9.20
C HIS A 69 -12.07 -0.67 9.36
N THR A 70 -13.35 -1.04 9.45
CA THR A 70 -14.46 -0.09 9.61
C THR A 70 -14.29 0.86 10.79
N ASP A 71 -13.87 0.34 11.96
CA ASP A 71 -13.63 1.19 13.16
C ASP A 71 -12.56 2.28 12.95
N LEU A 72 -11.53 2.00 12.14
CA LEU A 72 -10.49 2.99 11.83
C LEU A 72 -11.04 4.09 10.93
N GLY A 73 -11.87 3.74 9.96
CA GLY A 73 -12.56 4.70 9.09
C GLY A 73 -13.57 5.55 9.86
N GLU A 74 -14.43 4.94 10.68
CA GLU A 74 -15.44 5.66 11.47
C GLU A 74 -14.84 6.65 12.47
N SER A 75 -13.66 6.33 13.01
CA SER A 75 -13.01 7.14 14.03
C SER A 75 -11.72 7.80 13.55
N PHE A 76 -11.55 7.94 12.24
CA PHE A 76 -10.39 8.54 11.62
C PHE A 76 -10.16 9.97 12.14
N ILE A 77 -8.90 10.29 12.46
CA ILE A 77 -8.50 11.64 12.88
C ILE A 77 -7.60 12.25 11.81
N HIS A 78 -6.54 11.53 11.44
CA HIS A 78 -5.61 11.90 10.39
C HIS A 78 -4.75 10.68 10.05
N ALA A 79 -3.93 10.80 9.01
CA ALA A 79 -2.88 9.84 8.74
C ALA A 79 -1.50 10.48 8.86
N ILE A 80 -0.45 9.66 8.93
CA ILE A 80 0.94 10.10 9.01
C ILE A 80 1.73 9.41 7.92
N ASP A 81 2.39 10.20 7.06
CA ASP A 81 3.39 9.69 6.13
C ASP A 81 4.65 9.31 6.92
N ALA A 82 4.97 8.03 6.95
CA ALA A 82 6.10 7.52 7.70
C ALA A 82 7.46 7.95 7.13
N ARG A 83 7.54 8.40 5.87
CA ARG A 83 8.78 8.91 5.28
C ARG A 83 9.04 10.36 5.67
N THR A 84 8.04 11.23 5.50
CA THR A 84 8.19 12.66 5.78
C THR A 84 7.81 13.07 7.20
N LYS A 85 7.20 12.17 7.96
CA LYS A 85 6.63 12.40 9.31
C LYS A 85 5.55 13.49 9.33
N ARG A 86 4.97 13.80 8.18
CA ARG A 86 3.92 14.82 8.06
C ARG A 86 2.57 14.20 8.34
N ARG A 87 1.70 14.99 8.98
CA ARG A 87 0.27 14.67 9.09
C ARG A 87 -0.39 14.90 7.74
N LEU A 88 -1.24 13.96 7.36
CA LEU A 88 -2.02 13.94 6.14
C LEU A 88 -3.51 14.04 6.53
N GLY A 89 -4.23 14.91 5.83
CA GLY A 89 -5.67 15.05 6.01
C GLY A 89 -6.46 13.87 5.44
N GLU A 90 -7.77 13.87 5.66
CA GLU A 90 -8.69 12.85 5.13
C GLU A 90 -8.65 12.76 3.60
N ASP A 91 -8.64 13.92 2.91
CA ASP A 91 -8.64 14.04 1.44
C ASP A 91 -7.27 13.77 0.78
N TYR A 92 -6.25 13.40 1.56
CA TYR A 92 -4.96 13.10 0.97
C TYR A 92 -5.06 11.85 0.08
N GLU A 93 -4.90 12.03 -1.23
CA GLU A 93 -4.81 10.94 -2.19
C GLU A 93 -3.50 10.16 -1.99
N LEU A 94 -3.64 8.85 -1.75
CA LEU A 94 -2.52 7.95 -1.57
C LEU A 94 -1.68 7.84 -2.85
N LYS A 95 -0.38 7.71 -2.66
CA LYS A 95 0.59 7.59 -3.74
C LYS A 95 1.25 6.23 -3.71
N GLU A 96 1.79 5.86 -4.87
CA GLU A 96 2.50 4.61 -5.06
C GLU A 96 3.62 4.45 -4.03
N ARG A 97 3.54 3.36 -3.27
CA ARG A 97 4.46 2.96 -2.19
C ARG A 97 4.46 3.90 -0.99
N ASP A 98 3.36 4.61 -0.76
CA ASP A 98 3.17 5.34 0.50
C ASP A 98 3.25 4.36 1.69
N VAL A 99 3.97 4.79 2.72
CA VAL A 99 4.04 4.08 3.99
C VAL A 99 3.31 4.94 5.00
N ILE A 100 2.15 4.49 5.45
CA ILE A 100 1.19 5.35 6.11
C ILE A 100 0.72 4.73 7.42
N ARG A 101 0.64 5.56 8.46
CA ARG A 101 0.02 5.20 9.73
C ARG A 101 -1.32 5.89 9.85
N ILE A 102 -2.37 5.12 10.08
CA ILE A 102 -3.71 5.67 10.33
C ILE A 102 -3.86 5.97 11.81
N VAL A 103 -4.26 7.20 12.14
CA VAL A 103 -4.54 7.61 13.52
C VAL A 103 -6.05 7.74 13.67
N ALA A 104 -6.61 6.92 14.56
CA ALA A 104 -8.04 6.86 14.82
C ALA A 104 -8.34 6.91 16.33
N ALA A 105 -9.49 7.46 16.72
CA ALA A 105 -9.87 7.62 18.12
C ALA A 105 -10.21 6.29 18.80
N LYS A 106 -10.87 5.38 18.08
CA LYS A 106 -11.02 3.98 18.49
C LYS A 106 -9.77 3.24 18.00
N GLY A 107 -8.66 3.47 18.69
CA GLY A 107 -7.40 2.83 18.37
C GLY A 107 -7.55 1.31 18.36
N ARG A 108 -6.94 0.68 17.36
CA ARG A 108 -6.68 -0.76 17.38
C ARG A 108 -5.72 -1.11 18.51
#